data_AF-A0A126QL62-F1
#
_entry.id   AF-A0A126QL62-F1
#
_cell.length_a   1.000
_cell.length_b   1.000
_cell.length_c   1.000
_cell.angle_alpha   90.00
_cell.angle_beta   90.00
_cell.angle_gamma   90.00
#
_symmetry.space_group_name_H-M   'P 1'
#
loop_
_entity.id
_entity.type
_entity.pdbx_description
1 polymer ?
#
loop_
_entity_poly.entity_id
_entity_poly.type
_entity_poly.pdbx_seq_one_letter_code
_entity_poly.pdbx_strand_id
1 'polypeptide(L)'
;MTKTTVLYRGCLALLLAAFVVSALLAGTGRTSSGQYVGSEPCGECHEEEYGNFKKFAKKAHSGESVKIMMADLTKEELVECYGCHVTGYGQPGGFVSFDQTPSMGEAGCEVCHGPGYDHVESGGDPDLIKKDLSLEDCQVCHNPERVDAFDFKPLLYGGAH
;
A
#
# COMPACT_ATOMS: atom_id res chain seq x y z
N MET A 1 -26.92 42.58 43.19
CA MET A 1 -25.73 42.35 42.33
C MET A 1 -25.38 40.85 42.22
N THR A 2 -26.35 39.97 41.95
CA THR A 2 -26.15 38.50 42.11
C THR A 2 -26.67 37.64 40.97
N LYS A 3 -27.53 38.14 40.07
CA LYS A 3 -28.11 37.34 38.97
C LYS A 3 -27.18 37.22 37.75
N THR A 4 -26.47 38.28 37.41
CA THR A 4 -25.57 38.33 36.23
C THR A 4 -24.36 37.40 36.39
N THR A 5 -23.84 37.26 37.61
CA THR A 5 -22.68 36.41 37.93
C THR A 5 -23.01 34.91 37.85
N VAL A 6 -24.26 34.53 38.12
CA VAL A 6 -24.73 33.12 38.04
C VAL A 6 -24.92 32.71 36.57
N LEU A 7 -25.46 33.61 35.74
CA LEU A 7 -25.56 33.41 34.29
C LEU A 7 -24.18 33.27 33.63
N TYR A 8 -23.22 34.10 34.03
CA TYR A 8 -21.85 34.04 33.48
C TYR A 8 -21.12 32.74 33.85
N ARG A 9 -21.31 32.25 35.08
CA ARG A 9 -20.75 30.97 35.55
C ARG A 9 -21.39 29.75 34.89
N GLY A 10 -22.70 29.80 34.63
CA GLY A 10 -23.42 28.74 33.89
C GLY A 10 -23.00 28.66 32.43
N CYS A 11 -22.86 29.80 31.74
CA CYS A 11 -22.34 29.85 30.37
C CYS A 11 -20.89 29.38 30.28
N LEU A 12 -20.03 29.75 31.24
CA LEU A 12 -18.64 29.33 31.25
C LEU A 12 -18.49 27.81 31.45
N ALA A 13 -19.31 27.22 32.34
CA ALA A 13 -19.32 25.77 32.56
C ALA A 13 -19.84 24.99 31.34
N LEU A 14 -20.86 25.51 30.65
CA LEU A 14 -21.39 24.91 29.40
C LEU A 14 -20.39 25.02 28.24
N LEU A 15 -19.66 26.14 28.12
CA LEU A 15 -18.63 26.32 27.11
C LEU A 15 -17.40 25.43 27.37
N LEU A 16 -17.00 25.26 28.63
CA LEU A 16 -15.93 24.33 29.01
C LEU A 16 -16.34 22.87 28.75
N ALA A 17 -17.57 22.49 29.07
CA ALA A 17 -18.07 21.14 28.79
C ALA A 17 -18.12 20.85 27.28
N ALA A 18 -18.56 21.83 26.46
CA ALA A 18 -18.54 21.70 25.00
C ALA A 18 -17.10 21.55 24.45
N PHE A 19 -16.13 22.31 24.99
CA PHE A 19 -14.74 22.23 24.58
C PHE A 19 -14.08 20.88 24.93
N VAL A 20 -14.40 20.32 26.10
CA VAL A 20 -13.93 18.99 26.52
C VAL A 20 -14.53 17.89 25.65
N VAL A 21 -15.81 17.99 25.26
CA VAL A 21 -16.45 17.03 24.35
C VAL A 21 -15.86 17.10 22.93
N SER A 22 -15.56 18.30 22.42
CA SER A 22 -14.87 18.46 21.13
C SER A 22 -13.45 17.91 21.14
N ALA A 23 -12.72 18.04 22.26
CA ALA A 23 -11.38 17.48 22.41
C ALA A 23 -11.38 15.93 22.53
N LEU A 24 -12.44 15.34 23.10
CA LEU A 24 -12.61 13.88 23.19
C LEU A 24 -13.05 13.23 21.88
N LEU A 25 -13.74 13.97 21.00
CA LEU A 25 -14.15 13.53 19.66
C LEU A 25 -13.05 13.73 18.60
N ALA A 26 -12.01 14.49 18.91
CA ALA A 26 -10.77 14.53 18.13
C ALA A 26 -9.93 13.28 18.41
N GLY A 27 -10.54 12.10 18.27
CA GLY A 27 -9.77 10.90 17.99
C GLY A 27 -9.02 11.17 16.70
N THR A 28 -7.69 11.20 16.78
CA THR A 28 -6.82 11.29 15.61
C THR A 28 -7.09 10.08 14.74
N GLY A 29 -8.01 10.21 13.80
CA GLY A 29 -8.10 9.27 12.68
C GLY A 29 -6.74 9.29 12.01
N ARG A 30 -5.95 8.23 12.20
CA ARG A 30 -4.70 8.04 11.48
C ARG A 30 -5.09 7.85 10.02
N THR A 31 -5.04 8.93 9.25
CA THR A 31 -5.22 8.85 7.80
C THR A 31 -3.94 8.28 7.22
N SER A 32 -4.04 7.18 6.47
CA SER A 32 -2.94 6.77 5.62
C SER A 32 -2.87 7.71 4.43
N SER A 33 -1.66 8.10 4.03
CA SER A 33 -1.40 8.87 2.81
C SER A 33 -1.68 8.06 1.54
N GLY A 34 -1.68 6.72 1.63
CA GLY A 34 -1.81 5.83 0.47
C GLY A 34 -0.60 5.87 -0.46
N GLN A 35 0.53 6.42 -0.03
CA GLN A 35 1.72 6.59 -0.84
C GLN A 35 2.61 5.34 -0.81
N TYR A 36 3.07 4.93 -1.99
CA TYR A 36 4.01 3.84 -2.18
C TYR A 36 5.47 4.33 -2.09
N VAL A 37 6.37 3.47 -1.61
CA VAL A 37 7.81 3.75 -1.47
C VAL A 37 8.72 2.73 -2.17
N GLY A 38 8.15 1.64 -2.68
CA GLY A 38 8.87 0.54 -3.29
C GLY A 38 9.42 -0.44 -2.27
N SER A 39 10.02 -1.54 -2.75
CA SER A 39 10.55 -2.60 -1.89
C SER A 39 11.85 -2.25 -1.17
N GLU A 40 12.62 -1.29 -1.70
CA GLU A 40 13.98 -0.99 -1.23
C GLU A 40 14.02 -0.49 0.24
N PRO A 41 13.17 0.48 0.67
CA PRO A 41 13.12 0.90 2.07
C PRO A 41 12.74 -0.22 3.04
N CYS A 42 11.96 -1.21 2.59
CA CYS A 42 11.59 -2.34 3.43
C CYS A 42 12.84 -3.14 3.87
N GLY A 43 13.84 -3.24 3.00
CA GLY A 43 15.08 -3.97 3.26
C GLY A 43 15.98 -3.34 4.34
N GLU A 44 15.72 -2.10 4.75
CA GLU A 44 16.49 -1.45 5.82
C GLU A 44 16.18 -2.03 7.21
N CYS A 45 14.97 -2.55 7.41
CA CYS A 45 14.54 -3.21 8.65
C CYS A 45 14.25 -4.71 8.49
N HIS A 46 13.88 -5.14 7.28
CA HIS A 46 13.51 -6.52 6.93
C HIS A 46 14.52 -7.13 5.97
N GLU A 47 15.80 -7.14 6.35
CA GLU A 47 16.91 -7.58 5.49
C GLU A 47 16.75 -9.03 4.99
N GLU A 48 16.32 -9.95 5.87
CA GLU A 48 16.16 -11.36 5.54
C GLU A 48 15.00 -11.57 4.57
N GLU A 49 13.82 -11.01 4.87
CA GLU A 49 12.64 -11.12 4.02
C GLU A 49 12.88 -10.46 2.66
N TYR A 50 13.47 -9.26 2.64
CA TYR A 50 13.83 -8.56 1.43
C TYR A 50 14.84 -9.37 0.61
N GLY A 51 15.91 -9.86 1.23
CA GLY A 51 16.93 -10.68 0.57
C GLY A 51 16.36 -11.97 -0.03
N ASN A 52 15.52 -12.68 0.72
CA ASN A 52 14.85 -13.89 0.24
C ASN A 52 13.88 -13.57 -0.90
N PHE A 53 13.07 -12.53 -0.75
CA PHE A 53 12.13 -12.08 -1.78
C PHE A 53 12.85 -11.75 -3.09
N LYS A 54 13.88 -10.89 -3.04
CA LYS A 54 14.66 -10.49 -4.22
C LYS A 54 15.38 -11.66 -4.90
N LYS A 55 15.73 -12.71 -4.14
CA LYS A 55 16.48 -13.85 -4.65
C LYS A 55 15.61 -14.96 -5.23
N PHE A 56 14.46 -15.22 -4.61
CA PHE A 56 13.68 -16.43 -4.89
C PHE A 56 12.30 -16.13 -5.47
N ALA A 57 11.72 -14.97 -5.19
CA ALA A 57 10.39 -14.65 -5.69
C ALA A 57 10.46 -14.20 -7.16
N LYS A 58 9.77 -14.93 -8.05
CA LYS A 58 9.62 -14.52 -9.46
C LYS A 58 9.00 -13.11 -9.62
N LYS A 59 8.21 -12.68 -8.63
CA LYS A 59 7.50 -11.40 -8.60
C LYS A 59 8.49 -10.22 -8.48
N ALA A 60 9.61 -10.42 -7.79
CA ALA A 60 10.71 -9.46 -7.70
C ALA A 60 11.45 -9.23 -9.04
N HIS A 61 11.07 -9.94 -10.11
CA HIS A 61 11.62 -9.82 -11.46
C HIS A 61 10.52 -9.68 -12.53
N SER A 62 9.28 -9.43 -12.13
CA SER A 62 8.12 -9.37 -13.03
C SER A 62 8.26 -8.33 -14.15
N GLY A 63 8.97 -7.22 -13.87
CA GLY A 63 9.24 -6.17 -14.83
C GLY A 63 9.99 -6.64 -16.08
N GLU A 64 10.86 -7.65 -15.95
CA GLU A 64 11.60 -8.19 -17.09
C GLU A 64 10.67 -8.90 -18.08
N SER A 65 9.67 -9.64 -17.60
CA SER A 65 8.66 -10.25 -18.46
C SER A 65 7.82 -9.18 -19.18
N VAL A 66 7.48 -8.09 -18.50
CA VAL A 66 6.75 -6.97 -19.11
C VAL A 66 7.58 -6.30 -20.20
N LYS A 67 8.87 -6.03 -19.94
CA LYS A 67 9.79 -5.43 -20.91
C LYS A 67 9.99 -6.30 -22.17
N ILE A 68 9.96 -7.63 -22.03
CA ILE A 68 10.04 -8.53 -23.18
C ILE A 68 8.81 -8.36 -24.08
N MET A 69 7.61 -8.30 -23.48
CA MET A 69 6.36 -8.23 -24.23
C MET A 69 6.06 -6.83 -24.77
N MET A 70 6.63 -5.77 -24.16
CA MET A 70 6.23 -4.39 -24.44
C MET A 70 6.41 -3.92 -25.88
N ALA A 71 7.32 -4.55 -26.63
CA ALA A 71 7.58 -4.18 -28.02
C ALA A 71 6.42 -4.56 -28.96
N ASP A 72 5.62 -5.56 -28.58
CA ASP A 72 4.53 -6.12 -29.39
C ASP A 72 3.15 -5.63 -28.94
N LEU A 73 3.07 -4.79 -27.90
CA LEU A 73 1.83 -4.35 -27.27
C LEU A 73 1.56 -2.86 -27.48
N THR A 74 0.28 -2.52 -27.57
CA THR A 74 -0.20 -1.15 -27.47
C THR A 74 -0.04 -0.62 -26.04
N LYS A 75 -0.16 0.71 -25.88
CA LYS A 75 -0.11 1.33 -24.54
C LYS A 75 -1.27 0.86 -23.68
N GLU A 76 -2.43 0.69 -24.29
CA GLU A 76 -3.66 0.26 -23.62
C GLU A 76 -3.54 -1.19 -23.12
N GLU A 77 -2.94 -2.08 -23.91
CA GLU A 77 -2.66 -3.46 -23.49
C GLU A 77 -1.59 -3.52 -22.39
N LEU A 78 -0.57 -2.65 -22.46
CA LEU A 78 0.49 -2.57 -21.44
C LEU A 78 -0.03 -2.15 -20.06
N VAL A 79 -1.06 -1.30 -20.02
CA VAL A 79 -1.71 -0.89 -18.76
C VAL A 79 -2.25 -2.10 -18.01
N GLU A 80 -2.80 -3.10 -18.70
CA GLU A 80 -3.29 -4.31 -18.06
C GLU A 80 -2.15 -5.12 -17.41
N CYS A 81 -0.97 -5.15 -18.04
CA CYS A 81 0.21 -5.80 -17.46
C CYS A 81 0.65 -5.12 -16.16
N TYR A 82 0.61 -3.79 -16.11
CA TYR A 82 1.02 -3.02 -14.95
C TYR A 82 0.13 -3.24 -13.72
N GLY A 83 -1.12 -3.66 -13.91
CA GLY A 83 -2.00 -3.96 -12.79
C GLY A 83 -1.46 -5.05 -11.83
N CYS A 84 -0.59 -5.94 -12.33
CA CYS A 84 -0.09 -7.08 -11.55
C CYS A 84 1.43 -7.23 -11.54
N HIS A 85 2.15 -6.63 -12.48
CA HIS A 85 3.58 -6.86 -12.65
C HIS A 85 4.47 -5.69 -12.22
N VAL A 86 3.90 -4.59 -11.72
CA VAL A 86 4.64 -3.45 -11.16
C VAL A 86 3.99 -2.99 -9.85
N THR A 87 4.65 -2.10 -9.11
CA THR A 87 4.16 -1.61 -7.81
C THR A 87 3.42 -0.29 -7.97
N GLY A 88 2.18 -0.23 -7.50
CA GLY A 88 1.42 1.02 -7.35
C GLY A 88 1.09 1.77 -8.65
N TYR A 89 0.92 1.09 -9.80
CA TYR A 89 0.58 1.78 -11.05
C TYR A 89 -0.69 2.65 -10.89
N GLY A 90 -0.57 3.94 -11.25
CA GLY A 90 -1.66 4.91 -11.10
C GLY A 90 -1.96 5.34 -9.66
N GLN A 91 -1.19 4.89 -8.68
CA GLN A 91 -1.31 5.26 -7.26
C GLN A 91 -0.23 6.28 -6.86
N PRO A 92 -0.44 7.06 -5.77
CA PRO A 92 0.56 8.01 -5.29
C PRO A 92 1.90 7.33 -4.99
N GLY A 93 2.99 7.84 -5.57
CA GLY A 93 4.34 7.30 -5.38
C GLY A 93 4.65 6.01 -6.13
N GLY A 94 3.70 5.43 -6.88
CA GLY A 94 3.91 4.16 -7.57
C GLY A 94 4.49 4.28 -8.98
N PHE A 95 4.42 3.18 -9.73
CA PHE A 95 5.03 3.04 -11.05
C PHE A 95 4.46 4.02 -12.09
N VAL A 96 5.37 4.69 -12.79
CA VAL A 96 5.06 5.55 -13.95
C VAL A 96 5.66 4.95 -15.24
N SER A 97 6.95 4.62 -15.22
CA SER A 97 7.63 3.89 -16.28
C SER A 97 8.93 3.26 -15.76
N PHE A 98 9.50 2.33 -16.52
CA PHE A 98 10.77 1.69 -16.15
C PHE A 98 11.93 2.69 -16.05
N ASP A 99 11.86 3.82 -16.76
CA ASP A 99 12.89 4.86 -16.71
C ASP A 99 12.68 5.86 -15.57
N GLN A 100 11.44 6.22 -15.27
CA GLN A 100 11.12 7.24 -14.26
C GLN A 100 11.10 6.68 -12.84
N THR A 101 10.61 5.45 -12.69
CA THR A 101 10.40 4.78 -11.39
C THR A 101 10.91 3.34 -11.45
N PRO A 102 12.21 3.11 -11.70
CA PRO A 102 12.77 1.76 -11.86
C PRO A 102 12.55 0.88 -10.62
N SER A 103 12.61 1.47 -9.42
CA SER A 103 12.36 0.78 -8.14
C SER A 103 10.92 0.28 -7.98
N MET A 104 9.98 0.82 -8.76
CA MET A 104 8.57 0.39 -8.79
C MET A 104 8.29 -0.59 -9.92
N GLY A 105 9.28 -0.91 -10.76
CA GLY A 105 9.13 -1.71 -11.97
C GLY A 105 8.95 -3.21 -11.75
N GLU A 106 8.69 -3.63 -10.52
CA GLU A 106 8.43 -5.03 -10.16
C GLU A 106 7.20 -5.12 -9.28
N ALA A 107 6.61 -6.31 -9.19
CA ALA A 107 5.58 -6.61 -8.23
C ALA A 107 6.24 -6.82 -6.87
N GLY A 108 6.50 -5.71 -6.17
CA GLY A 108 7.30 -5.63 -4.95
C GLY A 108 6.53 -5.94 -3.68
N CYS A 109 7.14 -5.62 -2.53
CA CYS A 109 6.56 -5.85 -1.20
C CYS A 109 5.14 -5.27 -1.08
N GLU A 110 4.96 -4.06 -1.57
CA GLU A 110 3.75 -3.26 -1.45
C GLU A 110 2.59 -3.73 -2.35
N VAL A 111 2.82 -4.65 -3.29
CA VAL A 111 1.72 -5.29 -4.05
C VAL A 111 0.87 -6.16 -3.11
N CYS A 112 1.48 -6.77 -2.10
CA CYS A 112 0.77 -7.57 -1.10
C CYS A 112 0.53 -6.78 0.20
N HIS A 113 1.53 -6.04 0.66
CA HIS A 113 1.50 -5.34 1.95
C HIS A 113 0.84 -3.95 1.89
N GLY A 114 0.47 -3.49 0.69
CA GLY A 114 -0.10 -2.16 0.48
C GLY A 114 0.93 -1.02 0.57
N PRO A 115 0.49 0.24 0.48
CA PRO A 115 1.37 1.42 0.51
C PRO A 115 2.10 1.54 1.85
N GLY A 116 3.44 1.57 1.79
CA GLY A 116 4.31 1.51 2.97
C GLY A 116 4.83 2.86 3.46
N TYR A 117 4.52 3.99 2.82
CA TYR A 117 5.11 5.29 3.16
C TYR A 117 4.93 5.66 4.64
N ASP A 118 3.69 5.62 5.15
CA ASP A 118 3.43 6.03 6.54
C ASP A 118 4.07 5.08 7.55
N HIS A 119 4.14 3.79 7.21
CA HIS A 119 4.84 2.78 8.01
C HIS A 119 6.32 3.10 8.12
N VAL A 120 7.00 3.37 7.01
CA VAL A 120 8.43 3.73 7.00
C VAL A 120 8.67 5.06 7.73
N GLU A 121 7.90 6.10 7.43
CA GLU A 121 8.05 7.44 8.03
C GLU A 121 7.81 7.44 9.55
N SER A 122 6.94 6.55 10.04
CA SER A 122 6.70 6.39 11.48
C SER A 122 7.82 5.64 12.23
N GLY A 123 8.82 5.14 11.51
CA GLY A 123 9.87 4.28 12.06
C GLY A 123 9.44 2.82 12.23
N GLY A 124 8.46 2.36 11.46
CA GLY A 124 8.02 0.96 11.41
C GLY A 124 6.78 0.62 12.23
N ASP A 125 5.82 1.55 12.40
CA ASP A 125 4.56 1.26 13.09
C ASP A 125 3.75 0.18 12.34
N PRO A 126 3.58 -1.04 12.89
CA PRO A 126 2.94 -2.15 12.20
C PRO A 126 1.43 -1.92 11.95
N ASP A 127 0.79 -0.97 12.63
CA ASP A 127 -0.62 -0.65 12.39
C ASP A 127 -0.83 0.19 11.11
N LEU A 128 0.26 0.70 10.51
CA LEU A 128 0.25 1.51 9.29
C LEU A 128 0.57 0.71 8.02
N ILE A 129 0.66 -0.62 8.11
CA ILE A 129 0.89 -1.49 6.96
C ILE A 129 0.12 -2.80 7.10
N LYS A 130 -0.22 -3.43 5.98
CA LYS A 130 -0.86 -4.74 6.01
C LYS A 130 0.16 -5.82 6.37
N LYS A 131 0.17 -6.26 7.62
CA LYS A 131 1.07 -7.33 8.07
C LYS A 131 0.62 -8.73 7.63
N ASP A 132 -0.67 -9.03 7.83
CA ASP A 132 -1.22 -10.37 7.62
C ASP A 132 -1.91 -10.45 6.25
N LEU A 133 -1.43 -11.37 5.40
CA LEU A 133 -1.97 -11.62 4.08
C LEU A 133 -3.03 -12.72 4.11
N SER A 134 -4.00 -12.60 3.22
CA SER A 134 -5.10 -13.53 3.01
C SER A 134 -5.05 -14.08 1.58
N LEU A 135 -5.81 -15.14 1.28
CA LEU A 135 -5.85 -15.70 -0.08
C LEU A 135 -6.44 -14.71 -1.09
N GLU A 136 -7.34 -13.87 -0.61
CA GLU A 136 -8.01 -12.82 -1.36
C GLU A 136 -6.99 -11.82 -1.94
N ASP A 137 -5.90 -11.54 -1.22
CA ASP A 137 -4.83 -10.65 -1.69
C ASP A 137 -4.10 -11.21 -2.90
N CYS A 138 -3.93 -12.53 -2.95
CA CYS A 138 -3.32 -13.20 -4.10
C CYS A 138 -4.26 -13.24 -5.31
N GLN A 139 -5.58 -13.31 -5.07
CA GLN A 139 -6.60 -13.44 -6.12
C GLN A 139 -6.83 -12.17 -6.92
N VAL A 140 -6.34 -11.02 -6.47
CA VAL A 140 -6.33 -9.78 -7.27
C VAL A 140 -5.69 -10.02 -8.64
N CYS A 141 -4.61 -10.80 -8.68
CA CYS A 141 -3.91 -11.16 -9.91
C CYS A 141 -4.06 -12.63 -10.31
N HIS A 142 -4.19 -13.53 -9.33
CA HIS A 142 -4.36 -14.97 -9.56
C HIS A 142 -5.83 -15.38 -9.47
N ASN A 143 -6.67 -14.83 -10.34
CA ASN A 143 -8.07 -15.21 -10.49
C ASN A 143 -8.30 -16.13 -11.70
N PRO A 144 -9.44 -16.86 -11.75
CA PRO A 144 -9.72 -17.81 -12.83
C PRO A 144 -9.64 -17.20 -14.23
N GLU A 145 -10.16 -15.98 -14.42
CA GLU A 145 -10.14 -15.31 -15.73
C GLU A 145 -8.70 -15.09 -16.24
N ARG A 146 -7.78 -14.66 -15.37
CA ARG A 146 -6.37 -14.45 -15.73
C ARG A 146 -5.60 -15.77 -15.87
N VAL A 147 -5.91 -16.75 -15.03
CA VAL A 147 -5.26 -18.07 -15.03
C VAL A 147 -5.63 -18.84 -16.31
N ASP A 148 -6.90 -18.81 -16.73
CA ASP A 148 -7.40 -19.44 -17.95
C ASP A 148 -6.83 -18.78 -19.21
N ALA A 149 -6.66 -17.45 -19.20
CA ALA A 149 -6.14 -16.70 -20.35
C ALA A 149 -4.69 -17.05 -20.73
N PHE A 150 -3.90 -17.56 -19.79
CA PHE A 150 -2.49 -17.92 -20.00
C PHE A 150 -2.19 -19.43 -19.89
N ASP A 151 -3.23 -20.27 -19.83
CA ASP A 151 -3.13 -21.73 -19.62
C ASP A 151 -2.21 -22.08 -18.43
N PHE A 152 -2.21 -21.20 -17.42
CA PHE A 152 -1.32 -21.29 -16.28
C PHE A 152 -2.01 -22.13 -15.20
N LYS A 153 -1.33 -23.08 -14.55
CA LYS A 153 -1.88 -23.66 -13.31
C LYS A 153 -1.96 -22.55 -12.26
N PRO A 154 -3.01 -22.49 -11.41
CA PRO A 154 -3.06 -21.54 -10.30
C PRO A 154 -1.79 -21.64 -9.47
N LEU A 155 -0.86 -20.68 -9.61
CA LEU A 155 0.40 -20.65 -8.89
C LEU A 155 0.20 -20.08 -7.47
N LEU A 156 -0.85 -20.51 -6.77
CA LEU A 156 -0.92 -20.36 -5.32
C LEU A 156 0.29 -21.05 -4.64
N TYR A 157 0.92 -22.01 -5.35
CA TYR A 157 2.07 -22.79 -4.87
C TYR A 157 3.38 -22.56 -5.65
N GLY A 158 3.44 -21.53 -6.51
CA GLY A 158 4.55 -21.31 -7.45
C GLY A 158 5.79 -20.58 -6.91
N GLY A 159 6.05 -20.63 -5.60
CA GLY A 159 7.16 -19.92 -4.95
C GLY A 159 6.89 -18.43 -4.75
N ALA A 160 5.74 -18.10 -4.14
CA ALA A 160 5.56 -16.81 -3.47
C ALA A 160 5.99 -16.87 -1.99
N HIS A 161 6.40 -18.05 -1.54
CA HIS A 161 6.75 -18.42 -0.16
C HIS A 161 8.17 -18.95 -0.15
#